data_AF-A0A6G7Z1V7-F1
#
_entry.id   AF-A0A6G7Z1V7-F1
#
_cell.length_a   1.000
_cell.length_b   1.000
_cell.length_c   1.000
_cell.angle_alpha   90.00
_cell.angle_beta   90.00
_cell.angle_gamma   90.00
#
_symmetry.space_group_name_H-M   'P 1'
#
loop_
_entity.id
_entity.type
_entity.pdbx_description
1 polymer ?
#
loop_
_entity_poly.entity_id
_entity_poly.type
_entity_poly.pdbx_seq_one_letter_code
_entity_poly.pdbx_strand_id
1 'polypeptide(L)'
;MDDAKVSREDLYRDAHRGLRALARPGALVSNSADVDLHVVIDELEKLVEWAIEAADADFGPSIVVAAPFDDARWVDGGYIETVDLDRGTLEERPVKVDAHSWRDSAMQRAARAYSRAGQYDMQPGSDGLWILHIEPVEGHDESWTGSLTGFVVLYDRDRDGRYEALAHVWTASQCQRRGVGTRLVREALANHKIAYVEGPLSEGGRRLLQVAAPDLPVSP
;
A
#
# COMPACT_ATOMS: atom_id res chain seq x y z
N MET A 1 -31.74 36.10 9.33
CA MET A 1 -30.49 35.44 8.89
C MET A 1 -30.92 34.05 8.49
N ASP A 2 -31.27 33.89 7.21
CA ASP A 2 -31.79 32.63 6.68
C ASP A 2 -30.61 31.67 6.54
N ASP A 3 -30.61 30.59 7.31
CA ASP A 3 -29.80 29.41 7.01
C ASP A 3 -30.37 28.83 5.72
N ALA A 4 -29.70 29.12 4.60
CA ALA A 4 -30.00 28.48 3.33
C ALA A 4 -29.86 26.95 3.54
N LYS A 5 -30.99 26.24 3.54
CA LYS A 5 -30.99 24.78 3.56
C LYS A 5 -30.31 24.29 2.28
N VAL A 6 -29.07 23.86 2.42
CA VAL A 6 -28.34 23.17 1.34
C VAL A 6 -29.19 21.96 0.91
N SER A 7 -29.53 21.90 -0.38
CA SER A 7 -30.28 20.76 -0.92
C SER A 7 -29.39 19.52 -0.91
N ARG A 8 -29.99 18.34 -0.73
CA ARG A 8 -29.25 17.06 -0.89
C ARG A 8 -28.62 16.94 -2.27
N GLU A 9 -29.27 17.48 -3.30
CA GLU A 9 -28.71 17.51 -4.65
C GLU A 9 -27.42 18.35 -4.71
N ASP A 10 -27.40 19.51 -4.05
CA ASP A 10 -26.22 20.37 -4.00
C ASP A 10 -25.04 19.65 -3.33
N LEU A 11 -25.30 18.90 -2.24
CA LEU A 11 -24.28 18.08 -1.57
C LEU A 11 -23.69 17.00 -2.49
N TYR A 12 -24.51 16.30 -3.26
CA TYR A 12 -24.02 15.28 -4.20
C TYR A 12 -23.20 15.90 -5.33
N ARG A 13 -23.64 17.03 -5.87
CA ARG A 13 -22.90 17.75 -6.92
C ARG A 13 -21.58 18.33 -6.42
N ASP A 14 -21.54 18.81 -5.18
CA ASP A 14 -20.30 19.32 -4.56
C ASP A 14 -19.31 18.19 -4.27
N ALA A 15 -19.78 17.05 -3.74
CA ALA A 15 -18.95 15.86 -3.55
C ALA A 15 -18.38 15.36 -4.87
N HIS A 16 -19.20 15.30 -5.93
CA HIS A 16 -18.78 14.90 -7.28
C HIS A 16 -17.66 15.80 -7.81
N ARG A 17 -17.85 17.12 -7.71
CA ARG A 17 -16.84 18.11 -8.13
C ARG A 17 -15.53 17.96 -7.36
N GLY A 18 -15.60 17.77 -6.04
CA GLY A 18 -14.42 17.61 -5.19
C GLY A 18 -13.63 16.34 -5.52
N LEU A 19 -14.33 15.20 -5.62
CA LEU A 19 -13.68 13.91 -5.87
C LEU A 19 -13.15 13.77 -7.31
N ARG A 20 -13.74 14.47 -8.27
CA ARG A 20 -13.28 14.44 -9.67
C ARG A 20 -11.83 14.89 -9.83
N ALA A 21 -11.33 15.79 -8.99
CA ALA A 21 -9.92 16.20 -9.01
C ALA A 21 -8.95 15.02 -8.75
N LEU A 22 -9.44 13.94 -8.14
CA LEU A 22 -8.68 12.73 -7.81
C LEU A 22 -8.82 11.62 -8.88
N ALA A 23 -9.57 11.89 -9.95
CA ALA A 23 -9.76 10.92 -11.02
C ALA A 23 -8.46 10.58 -11.74
N ARG A 24 -8.36 9.34 -12.24
CA ARG A 24 -7.21 8.88 -13.04
C ARG A 24 -7.07 9.72 -14.32
N PRO A 25 -5.83 10.00 -14.79
CA PRO A 25 -5.62 10.63 -16.08
C PRO A 25 -6.34 9.86 -17.19
N GLY A 26 -7.15 10.54 -18.00
CA GLY A 26 -7.95 9.93 -19.07
C GLY A 26 -9.30 9.35 -18.65
N ALA A 27 -9.69 9.44 -17.38
CA ALA A 27 -11.02 9.07 -16.93
C ALA A 27 -12.11 9.94 -17.58
N LEU A 28 -13.13 9.30 -18.16
CA LEU A 28 -14.32 9.97 -18.67
C LEU A 28 -15.27 10.25 -17.50
N VAL A 29 -15.24 11.48 -17.00
CA VAL A 29 -16.14 11.96 -15.93
C VAL A 29 -16.91 13.17 -16.45
N SER A 30 -18.21 13.18 -16.22
CA SER A 30 -19.09 14.23 -16.74
C SER A 30 -18.74 15.61 -16.17
N ASN A 31 -18.86 16.65 -17.01
CA ASN A 31 -18.37 18.01 -16.71
C ASN A 31 -19.45 19.11 -16.68
N SER A 32 -20.70 18.81 -17.04
CA SER A 32 -21.74 19.84 -17.05
C SER A 32 -22.51 19.88 -15.73
N ALA A 33 -22.89 21.08 -15.30
CA ALA A 33 -23.84 21.27 -14.21
C ALA A 33 -25.25 20.73 -14.56
N ASP A 34 -25.48 20.40 -15.84
CA ASP A 34 -26.75 19.90 -16.38
C ASP A 34 -26.81 18.37 -16.46
N VAL A 35 -25.81 17.65 -15.93
CA VAL A 35 -25.85 16.19 -15.85
C VAL A 35 -26.99 15.77 -14.92
N ASP A 36 -27.74 14.75 -15.34
CA ASP A 36 -28.80 14.12 -14.55
C ASP A 36 -28.22 13.63 -13.20
N LEU A 37 -28.94 13.89 -12.10
CA LEU A 37 -28.51 13.50 -10.77
C LEU A 37 -28.26 12.00 -10.65
N HIS A 38 -28.97 11.15 -11.40
CA HIS A 38 -28.69 9.71 -11.44
C HIS A 38 -27.28 9.40 -11.98
N VAL A 39 -26.84 10.09 -13.03
CA VAL A 39 -25.48 9.93 -13.57
C VAL A 39 -24.44 10.45 -12.58
N VAL A 40 -24.74 11.53 -11.86
CA VAL A 40 -23.87 12.03 -10.78
C VAL A 40 -23.71 10.97 -9.68
N ILE A 41 -24.80 10.34 -9.24
CA ILE A 41 -24.78 9.28 -8.22
C ILE A 41 -24.01 8.05 -8.70
N ASP A 42 -24.22 7.62 -9.95
CA ASP A 42 -23.50 6.47 -10.52
C ASP A 42 -22.00 6.73 -10.69
N GLU A 43 -21.59 7.96 -11.01
CA GLU A 43 -20.18 8.35 -11.09
C GLU A 43 -19.52 8.49 -9.71
N LEU A 44 -20.28 8.87 -8.68
CA LEU A 44 -19.76 9.10 -7.33
C LEU A 44 -19.09 7.86 -6.73
N GLU A 45 -19.64 6.66 -6.93
CA GLU A 45 -19.05 5.43 -6.41
C GLU A 45 -17.63 5.20 -6.96
N LYS A 46 -17.45 5.38 -8.27
CA LYS A 46 -16.14 5.28 -8.94
C LYS A 46 -15.18 6.38 -8.50
N LEU A 47 -15.69 7.59 -8.30
CA LEU A 47 -14.89 8.72 -7.83
C LEU A 47 -14.40 8.48 -6.39
N VAL A 48 -15.22 7.90 -5.52
CA VAL A 48 -14.81 7.48 -4.18
C VAL A 48 -13.74 6.39 -4.26
N GLU A 49 -13.91 5.38 -5.11
CA GLU A 49 -12.90 4.33 -5.32
C GLU A 49 -11.55 4.93 -5.74
N TRP A 50 -11.53 5.85 -6.71
CA TRP A 50 -10.30 6.50 -7.14
C TRP A 50 -9.69 7.41 -6.07
N ALA A 51 -10.51 8.08 -5.27
CA ALA A 51 -10.04 8.87 -4.15
C ALA A 51 -9.36 7.99 -3.09
N ILE A 52 -9.92 6.82 -2.79
CA ILE A 52 -9.32 5.84 -1.89
C ILE A 52 -7.99 5.33 -2.46
N GLU A 53 -7.94 4.96 -3.75
CA GLU A 53 -6.69 4.52 -4.38
C GLU A 53 -5.60 5.60 -4.38
N ALA A 54 -5.98 6.86 -4.59
CA ALA A 54 -5.06 7.98 -4.53
C ALA A 54 -4.53 8.19 -3.09
N ALA A 55 -5.42 8.11 -2.09
CA ALA A 55 -5.05 8.17 -0.69
C ALA A 55 -4.11 7.02 -0.30
N ASP A 56 -4.39 5.80 -0.76
CA ASP A 56 -3.54 4.63 -0.52
C ASP A 56 -2.13 4.80 -1.12
N ALA A 57 -2.04 5.41 -2.31
CA ALA A 57 -0.76 5.70 -2.95
C ALA A 57 0.05 6.76 -2.17
N ASP A 58 -0.62 7.77 -1.65
CA ASP A 58 0.04 8.90 -0.99
C ASP A 58 0.40 8.62 0.46
N PHE A 59 -0.50 7.98 1.21
CA PHE A 59 -0.42 7.80 2.66
C PHE A 59 -0.28 6.33 3.10
N GLY A 60 -0.52 5.39 2.20
CA GLY A 60 -0.62 3.97 2.55
C GLY A 60 -2.04 3.59 2.95
N PRO A 61 -2.49 2.37 2.60
CA PRO A 61 -3.80 1.89 3.02
C PRO A 61 -3.85 1.65 4.54
N SER A 62 -5.02 1.92 5.12
CA SER A 62 -5.27 1.59 6.53
C SER A 62 -5.18 0.08 6.74
N ILE A 63 -4.54 -0.33 7.83
CA ILE A 63 -4.32 -1.71 8.23
C ILE A 63 -4.62 -1.87 9.72
N VAL A 64 -5.24 -3.00 10.08
CA VAL A 64 -5.52 -3.38 11.47
C VAL A 64 -4.53 -4.45 11.91
N VAL A 65 -3.88 -4.19 13.03
CA VAL A 65 -2.99 -5.14 13.71
C VAL A 65 -3.69 -5.62 14.98
N ALA A 66 -4.17 -6.85 14.95
CA ALA A 66 -4.78 -7.54 16.09
C ALA A 66 -3.72 -8.19 16.97
N ALA A 67 -2.80 -7.37 17.45
CA ALA A 67 -1.90 -7.72 18.53
C ALA A 67 -1.64 -6.47 19.37
N PRO A 68 -1.25 -6.64 20.65
CA PRO A 68 -0.72 -5.54 21.43
C PRO A 68 0.43 -4.85 20.71
N PHE A 69 0.56 -3.55 20.93
CA PHE A 69 1.69 -2.80 20.40
C PHE A 69 3.00 -3.31 21.04
N ASP A 70 4.01 -3.56 20.21
CA ASP A 70 5.32 -4.05 20.64
C ASP A 70 6.39 -3.02 20.30
N ASP A 71 6.89 -2.32 21.33
CA ASP A 71 7.92 -1.30 21.20
C ASP A 71 9.23 -1.87 20.61
N ALA A 72 9.50 -3.18 20.72
CA ALA A 72 10.70 -3.77 20.12
C ALA A 72 10.64 -3.81 18.58
N ARG A 73 9.43 -3.78 18.01
CA ARG A 73 9.19 -3.71 16.56
C ARG A 73 9.08 -2.27 16.05
N TRP A 74 9.09 -1.30 16.97
CA TRP A 74 9.16 0.12 16.65
C TRP A 74 10.59 0.53 16.31
N VAL A 75 10.86 0.75 15.03
CA VAL A 75 12.19 1.12 14.55
C VAL A 75 12.13 2.46 13.83
N ASP A 76 12.71 3.48 14.46
CA ASP A 76 12.94 4.82 13.89
C ASP A 76 11.68 5.42 13.21
N GLY A 77 10.55 5.41 13.93
CA GLY A 77 9.31 6.09 13.49
C GLY A 77 8.33 5.22 12.70
N GLY A 78 8.49 3.89 12.72
CA GLY A 78 7.49 2.97 12.17
C GLY A 78 7.58 1.58 12.79
N TYR A 79 6.49 0.84 12.72
CA TYR A 79 6.37 -0.53 13.18
C TYR A 79 6.66 -1.48 12.02
N ILE A 80 7.52 -2.48 12.24
CA ILE A 80 7.88 -3.47 11.23
C ILE A 80 7.17 -4.79 11.51
N GLU A 81 6.50 -5.34 10.51
CA GLU A 81 5.88 -6.67 10.57
C GLU A 81 6.33 -7.54 9.40
N THR A 82 6.54 -8.84 9.66
CA THR A 82 6.80 -9.83 8.61
C THR A 82 5.64 -10.80 8.48
N VAL A 83 5.14 -10.98 7.25
CA VAL A 83 3.97 -11.79 6.89
C VAL A 83 4.37 -12.78 5.78
N ASP A 84 4.52 -14.06 6.12
CA ASP A 84 4.92 -15.13 5.19
C ASP A 84 3.71 -15.75 4.45
N LEU A 85 3.35 -15.29 3.26
CA LEU A 85 2.15 -15.81 2.59
C LEU A 85 2.30 -17.23 2.03
N ASP A 86 3.52 -17.76 1.92
CA ASP A 86 3.76 -19.13 1.44
C ASP A 86 3.64 -20.15 2.59
N ARG A 87 3.86 -19.72 3.84
CA ARG A 87 3.94 -20.58 5.02
C ARG A 87 3.08 -20.04 6.15
N GLY A 88 1.81 -20.43 6.17
CA GLY A 88 0.92 -20.25 7.31
C GLY A 88 -0.54 -20.03 6.91
N THR A 89 -1.43 -20.17 7.88
CA THR A 89 -2.81 -19.73 7.76
C THR A 89 -2.89 -18.24 8.09
N LEU A 90 -3.60 -17.46 7.28
CA LEU A 90 -3.78 -16.02 7.50
C LEU A 90 -4.43 -15.69 8.86
N GLU A 91 -5.18 -16.63 9.42
CA GLU A 91 -5.95 -16.49 10.66
C GLU A 91 -5.10 -16.45 11.94
N GLU A 92 -3.87 -16.98 11.91
CA GLU A 92 -2.99 -17.06 13.09
C GLU A 92 -2.09 -15.82 13.27
N ARG A 93 -2.32 -14.75 12.50
CA ARG A 93 -1.38 -13.63 12.40
C ARG A 93 -1.83 -12.37 13.14
N PRO A 94 -0.86 -11.63 13.72
CA PRO A 94 -1.13 -10.37 14.39
C PRO A 94 -1.63 -9.32 13.40
N VAL A 95 -1.11 -9.28 12.18
CA VAL A 95 -1.70 -8.46 11.12
C VAL A 95 -2.91 -9.17 10.54
N LYS A 96 -4.09 -8.60 10.77
CA LYS A 96 -5.32 -9.07 10.15
C LYS A 96 -5.36 -8.55 8.73
N VAL A 97 -5.08 -9.45 7.80
CA VAL A 97 -5.51 -9.29 6.41
C VAL A 97 -7.03 -9.33 6.44
N ASP A 98 -7.66 -8.17 6.32
CA ASP A 98 -9.10 -8.01 6.62
C ASP A 98 -9.96 -9.07 5.91
N ALA A 99 -10.84 -9.67 6.69
CA ALA A 99 -11.09 -11.10 6.67
C ALA A 99 -12.27 -11.54 5.79
N HIS A 100 -12.18 -11.38 4.46
CA HIS A 100 -13.04 -12.12 3.51
C HIS A 100 -12.34 -12.49 2.20
N SER A 101 -11.32 -11.74 1.75
CA SER A 101 -10.47 -12.12 0.62
C SER A 101 -9.21 -11.24 0.52
N TRP A 102 -8.11 -11.78 -0.03
CA TRP A 102 -6.89 -11.01 -0.37
C TRP A 102 -7.19 -9.71 -1.13
N ARG A 103 -8.23 -9.71 -1.97
CA ARG A 103 -8.64 -8.62 -2.86
C ARG A 103 -8.84 -7.28 -2.15
N ASP A 104 -9.34 -7.32 -0.92
CA ASP A 104 -9.74 -6.14 -0.16
C ASP A 104 -8.74 -5.79 0.95
N SER A 105 -7.66 -6.59 1.08
CA SER A 105 -6.65 -6.38 2.11
C SER A 105 -5.82 -5.11 1.89
N ALA A 106 -5.30 -4.56 2.99
CA ALA A 106 -4.35 -3.45 2.94
C ALA A 106 -3.11 -3.76 2.08
N MET A 107 -2.63 -5.01 2.11
CA MET A 107 -1.48 -5.45 1.31
C MET A 107 -1.78 -5.42 -0.19
N GLN A 108 -2.95 -5.92 -0.61
CA GLN A 108 -3.36 -5.85 -2.02
C GLN A 108 -3.66 -4.41 -2.45
N ARG A 109 -4.20 -3.56 -1.57
CA ARG A 109 -4.36 -2.13 -1.84
C ARG A 109 -3.00 -1.45 -2.07
N ALA A 110 -2.01 -1.76 -1.24
CA ALA A 110 -0.64 -1.29 -1.41
C ALA A 110 0.00 -1.84 -2.70
N ALA A 111 -0.27 -3.10 -3.06
CA ALA A 111 0.17 -3.70 -4.32
C ALA A 111 -0.39 -2.94 -5.54
N ARG A 112 -1.68 -2.56 -5.50
CA ARG A 112 -2.32 -1.73 -6.53
C ARG A 112 -1.70 -0.34 -6.60
N ALA A 113 -1.45 0.29 -5.45
CA ALA A 113 -0.77 1.58 -5.38
C ALA A 113 0.65 1.51 -5.97
N TYR A 114 1.40 0.44 -5.67
CA TYR A 114 2.71 0.14 -6.26
C TYR A 114 2.65 0.02 -7.79
N SER A 115 1.74 -0.82 -8.31
CA SER A 115 1.56 -1.02 -9.76
C SER A 115 1.23 0.29 -10.46
N ARG A 116 0.34 1.10 -9.87
CA ARG A 116 -0.02 2.43 -10.39
C ARG A 116 1.18 3.38 -10.43
N ALA A 117 1.99 3.41 -9.37
CA ALA A 117 3.14 4.32 -9.26
C ALA A 117 4.27 3.93 -10.24
N GLY A 118 4.48 2.64 -10.46
CA GLY A 118 5.53 2.13 -11.33
C GLY A 118 5.11 1.88 -12.78
N GLN A 119 3.81 2.05 -13.11
CA GLN A 119 3.23 1.65 -14.39
C GLN A 119 3.56 0.19 -14.75
N TYR A 120 3.64 -0.67 -13.74
CA TYR A 120 3.98 -2.08 -13.90
C TYR A 120 2.71 -2.90 -14.06
N ASP A 121 2.71 -3.81 -15.04
CA ASP A 121 1.63 -4.79 -15.23
C ASP A 121 1.64 -5.90 -14.15
N MET A 122 2.75 -6.03 -13.41
CA MET A 122 2.92 -7.06 -12.38
C MET A 122 2.94 -6.46 -10.98
N GLN A 123 1.79 -6.52 -10.32
CA GLN A 123 1.66 -6.25 -8.88
C GLN A 123 2.07 -7.51 -8.09
N PRO A 124 2.66 -7.37 -6.89
CA PRO A 124 2.90 -8.52 -6.03
C PRO A 124 1.57 -9.21 -5.69
N GLY A 125 1.59 -10.54 -5.71
CA GLY A 125 0.43 -11.40 -5.48
C GLY A 125 0.22 -11.78 -4.02
N SER A 126 -0.59 -12.80 -3.78
CA SER A 126 -0.85 -13.36 -2.45
C SER A 126 0.20 -14.42 -2.04
N ASP A 127 1.44 -14.26 -2.51
CA ASP A 127 2.56 -15.18 -2.32
C ASP A 127 3.79 -14.43 -1.81
N GLY A 128 4.78 -15.19 -1.35
CA GLY A 128 6.06 -14.68 -0.85
C GLY A 128 6.02 -14.16 0.59
N LEU A 129 7.19 -13.72 1.04
CA LEU A 129 7.37 -13.10 2.35
C LEU A 129 7.26 -11.58 2.23
N TRP A 130 6.27 -11.01 2.89
CA TRP A 130 6.06 -9.57 2.95
C TRP A 130 6.65 -8.99 4.22
N ILE A 131 7.51 -7.99 4.08
CA ILE A 131 7.99 -7.18 5.20
C ILE A 131 7.33 -5.81 5.07
N LEU A 132 6.55 -5.44 6.07
CA LEU A 132 5.67 -4.28 6.09
C LEU A 132 6.26 -3.19 6.98
N HIS A 133 6.11 -1.94 6.57
CA HIS A 133 6.33 -0.77 7.41
C HIS A 133 4.98 -0.10 7.67
N ILE A 134 4.60 0.00 8.93
CA ILE A 134 3.31 0.49 9.38
C ILE A 134 3.51 1.73 10.26
N GLU A 135 2.85 2.84 9.92
CA GLU A 135 2.79 4.03 10.77
C GLU A 135 1.51 3.96 11.63
N PRO A 136 1.60 3.79 12.96
CA PRO A 136 0.46 3.66 13.84
C PRO A 136 -0.34 4.96 13.89
N VAL A 137 -1.66 4.82 13.98
CA VAL A 137 -2.59 5.95 14.03
C VAL A 137 -3.29 5.97 15.39
N GLU A 138 -3.92 4.86 15.77
CA GLU A 138 -4.65 4.72 17.04
C GLU A 138 -4.62 3.27 17.51
N GLY A 139 -4.83 3.04 18.80
CA GLY A 139 -4.80 1.68 19.33
C GLY A 139 -5.38 1.52 20.73
N HIS A 140 -5.68 0.26 21.03
CA HIS A 140 -6.11 -0.24 22.33
C HIS A 140 -5.27 -1.47 22.69
N ASP A 141 -5.35 -1.91 23.95
CA ASP A 141 -4.45 -2.93 24.53
C ASP A 141 -4.32 -4.23 23.71
N GLU A 142 -5.36 -4.62 22.95
CA GLU A 142 -5.40 -5.87 22.19
C GLU A 142 -5.23 -5.70 20.66
N SER A 143 -5.39 -4.48 20.15
CA SER A 143 -5.31 -4.21 18.71
C SER A 143 -5.15 -2.72 18.42
N TRP A 144 -4.52 -2.41 17.28
CA TRP A 144 -4.32 -1.04 16.84
C TRP A 144 -4.45 -0.93 15.32
N THR A 145 -4.67 0.29 14.85
CA THR A 145 -4.75 0.63 13.43
C THR A 145 -3.57 1.50 13.03
N GLY A 146 -3.14 1.34 11.79
CA GLY A 146 -2.07 2.12 11.21
C GLY A 146 -2.24 2.29 9.72
N SER A 147 -1.26 2.95 9.11
CA SER A 147 -1.13 3.09 7.67
C SER A 147 0.04 2.25 7.17
N LEU A 148 -0.20 1.35 6.21
CA LEU A 148 0.84 0.58 5.54
C LEU A 148 1.62 1.49 4.59
N THR A 149 2.68 2.12 5.09
CA THR A 149 3.43 3.17 4.40
C THR A 149 4.59 2.65 3.55
N GLY A 150 4.91 1.36 3.63
CA GLY A 150 5.84 0.70 2.72
C GLY A 150 5.85 -0.81 2.87
N PHE A 151 6.40 -1.49 1.87
CA PHE A 151 6.64 -2.93 1.93
C PHE A 151 7.86 -3.35 1.10
N VAL A 152 8.39 -4.52 1.44
CA VAL A 152 9.28 -5.34 0.61
C VAL A 152 8.66 -6.72 0.46
N VAL A 153 8.77 -7.33 -0.73
CA VAL A 153 8.38 -8.74 -0.96
C VAL A 153 9.60 -9.53 -1.36
N LEU A 154 9.82 -10.65 -0.66
CA LEU A 154 10.83 -11.64 -0.99
C LEU A 154 10.17 -12.92 -1.52
N TYR A 155 10.81 -13.57 -2.48
CA TYR A 155 10.35 -14.83 -3.04
C TYR A 155 11.38 -15.94 -2.85
N ASP A 156 10.85 -17.16 -2.69
CA ASP A 156 11.55 -18.44 -2.80
C ASP A 156 11.35 -18.95 -4.23
N ARG A 157 12.27 -18.61 -5.14
CA ARG A 157 12.08 -18.90 -6.57
C ARG A 157 12.49 -20.32 -6.92
N ASP A 158 13.49 -20.87 -6.24
CA ASP A 158 13.94 -22.24 -6.45
C ASP A 158 13.14 -23.28 -5.63
N ARG A 159 12.28 -22.83 -4.72
CA ARG A 159 11.42 -23.63 -3.85
C ARG A 159 12.21 -24.50 -2.86
N ASP A 160 13.42 -24.09 -2.51
CA ASP A 160 14.24 -24.76 -1.50
C ASP A 160 13.80 -24.42 -0.07
N GLY A 161 12.88 -23.46 0.04
CA GLY A 161 12.33 -23.01 1.28
C GLY A 161 13.00 -21.80 1.91
N ARG A 162 13.83 -21.07 1.17
CA ARG A 162 14.49 -19.85 1.61
C ARG A 162 14.09 -18.72 0.69
N TYR A 163 13.80 -17.56 1.27
CA TYR A 163 13.54 -16.35 0.49
C TYR A 163 14.87 -15.73 0.06
N GLU A 164 15.26 -15.95 -1.19
CA GLU A 164 16.53 -15.52 -1.77
C GLU A 164 16.40 -14.32 -2.74
N ALA A 165 15.21 -14.06 -3.25
CA ALA A 165 14.96 -13.02 -4.25
C ALA A 165 14.24 -11.82 -3.64
N LEU A 166 14.82 -10.62 -3.71
CA LEU A 166 14.11 -9.37 -3.40
C LEU A 166 13.42 -8.88 -4.68
N ALA A 167 12.09 -8.91 -4.71
CA ALA A 167 11.35 -8.69 -5.95
C ALA A 167 10.62 -7.34 -6.00
N HIS A 168 9.96 -6.96 -4.91
CA HIS A 168 9.18 -5.73 -4.88
C HIS A 168 9.59 -4.85 -3.70
N VAL A 169 9.67 -3.55 -3.95
CA VAL A 169 9.84 -2.52 -2.93
C VAL A 169 8.92 -1.36 -3.24
N TRP A 170 8.17 -0.92 -2.24
CA TRP A 170 7.29 0.22 -2.37
C TRP A 170 7.26 1.05 -1.09
N THR A 171 7.03 2.36 -1.27
CA THR A 171 6.77 3.31 -0.19
C THR A 171 5.73 4.31 -0.66
N ALA A 172 4.76 4.62 0.20
CA ALA A 172 3.77 5.66 -0.03
C ALA A 172 4.45 7.00 -0.34
N SER A 173 3.83 7.82 -1.22
CA SER A 173 4.44 9.06 -1.74
C SER A 173 4.95 9.98 -0.63
N GLN A 174 4.17 10.16 0.45
CA GLN A 174 4.52 11.04 1.56
C GLN A 174 5.69 10.52 2.41
N CYS A 175 5.97 9.21 2.34
CA CYS A 175 7.04 8.55 3.07
C CYS A 175 8.32 8.40 2.23
N GLN A 176 8.26 8.73 0.93
CA GLN A 176 9.44 8.73 0.07
C GLN A 176 10.50 9.70 0.59
N ARG A 177 11.77 9.33 0.44
CA ARG A 177 12.94 10.09 0.92
C ARG A 177 13.00 10.29 2.45
N ARG A 178 12.16 9.62 3.22
CA ARG A 178 12.24 9.58 4.70
C ARG A 178 12.98 8.35 5.25
N GLY A 179 13.61 7.56 4.37
CA GLY A 179 14.40 6.39 4.76
C GLY A 179 13.62 5.08 4.91
N VAL A 180 12.29 5.08 4.77
CA VAL A 180 11.43 3.88 4.90
C VAL A 180 11.88 2.75 3.98
N GLY A 181 12.09 3.01 2.69
CA GLY A 181 12.53 1.99 1.73
C GLY A 181 13.91 1.41 2.08
N THR A 182 14.86 2.25 2.52
CA THR A 182 16.19 1.79 2.95
C THR A 182 16.10 0.89 4.18
N ARG A 183 15.22 1.23 5.12
CA ARG A 183 15.00 0.45 6.33
C ARG A 183 14.42 -0.92 6.00
N LEU A 184 13.38 -0.98 5.19
CA LEU A 184 12.76 -2.24 4.77
C LEU A 184 13.76 -3.17 4.08
N VAL A 185 14.57 -2.65 3.15
CA VAL A 185 15.60 -3.46 2.48
C VAL A 185 16.67 -3.96 3.46
N ARG A 186 17.09 -3.13 4.42
CA ARG A 186 18.05 -3.55 5.45
C ARG A 186 17.49 -4.58 6.40
N GLU A 187 16.23 -4.45 6.79
CA GLU A 187 15.54 -5.44 7.62
C GLU A 187 15.48 -6.79 6.89
N ALA A 188 15.14 -6.76 5.61
CA ALA A 188 15.13 -7.95 4.76
C ALA A 188 16.51 -8.63 4.72
N LEU A 189 17.58 -7.85 4.51
CA LEU A 189 18.97 -8.34 4.49
C LEU A 189 19.46 -8.85 5.85
N ALA A 190 18.99 -8.26 6.95
CA ALA A 190 19.39 -8.66 8.30
C ALA A 190 18.81 -10.02 8.69
N ASN A 191 17.59 -10.32 8.23
CA ASN A 191 16.85 -11.52 8.62
C ASN A 191 16.86 -12.62 7.56
N HIS A 192 17.18 -12.31 6.31
CA HIS A 192 17.13 -13.25 5.18
C HIS A 192 18.41 -13.21 4.35
N LYS A 193 18.82 -14.38 3.85
CA LYS A 193 19.97 -14.52 2.94
C LYS A 193 19.56 -14.21 1.51
N ILE A 194 19.30 -12.93 1.24
CA ILE A 194 18.96 -12.45 -0.10
C ILE A 194 20.19 -12.60 -0.99
N ALA A 195 20.03 -13.27 -2.12
CA ALA A 195 21.09 -13.54 -3.08
C ALA A 195 21.09 -12.56 -4.25
N TYR A 196 19.92 -12.05 -4.65
CA TYR A 196 19.79 -11.11 -5.78
C TYR A 196 18.51 -10.28 -5.68
N VAL A 197 18.44 -9.25 -6.52
CA VAL A 197 17.23 -8.45 -6.76
C VAL A 197 16.64 -8.80 -8.12
N GLU A 198 15.32 -8.96 -8.20
CA GLU A 198 14.63 -9.18 -9.48
C GLU A 198 14.48 -7.87 -10.26
N GLY A 199 14.85 -7.92 -11.53
CA GLY A 199 14.62 -6.86 -12.49
C GLY A 199 13.25 -6.93 -13.16
N PRO A 200 12.87 -5.89 -13.92
CA PRO A 200 13.60 -4.65 -14.15
C PRO A 200 13.44 -3.62 -13.01
N LEU A 201 14.49 -2.85 -12.71
CA LEU A 201 14.46 -1.80 -11.70
C LEU A 201 13.93 -0.48 -12.23
N SER A 202 13.05 0.19 -11.46
CA SER A 202 12.78 1.62 -11.64
C SER A 202 14.02 2.46 -11.32
N GLU A 203 14.04 3.72 -11.79
CA GLU A 203 15.11 4.65 -11.43
C GLU A 203 15.20 4.87 -9.91
N GLY A 204 14.05 4.98 -9.23
CA GLY A 204 13.99 5.08 -7.78
C GLY A 204 14.55 3.84 -7.09
N GLY A 205 14.18 2.64 -7.56
CA GLY A 205 14.70 1.37 -7.05
C GLY A 205 16.22 1.25 -7.22
N ARG A 206 16.77 1.66 -8.37
CA ARG A 206 18.22 1.67 -8.60
C ARG A 206 18.95 2.57 -7.60
N ARG A 207 18.45 3.80 -7.38
CA ARG A 207 19.04 4.74 -6.41
C ARG A 207 18.94 4.21 -4.98
N LEU A 208 17.84 3.56 -4.64
CA LEU A 208 17.64 2.93 -3.34
C LEU A 208 18.68 1.82 -3.10
N LEU A 209 18.83 0.89 -4.05
CA LEU A 209 19.72 -0.27 -3.90
C LEU A 209 21.20 0.13 -3.82
N GLN A 210 21.61 1.19 -4.52
CA GLN A 210 22.98 1.74 -4.39
C GLN A 210 23.33 2.15 -2.95
N VAL A 211 22.34 2.47 -2.11
CA VAL A 211 22.53 2.88 -0.71
C VAL A 211 22.24 1.74 0.25
N ALA A 212 21.20 0.96 -0.02
CA ALA A 212 20.68 -0.05 0.90
C ALA A 212 21.35 -1.42 0.71
N ALA A 213 21.74 -1.76 -0.52
CA ALA A 213 22.22 -3.08 -0.91
C ALA A 213 23.15 -3.02 -2.15
N PRO A 214 24.27 -2.27 -2.11
CA PRO A 214 25.10 -2.02 -3.29
C PRO A 214 25.74 -3.28 -3.89
N ASP A 215 25.91 -4.32 -3.07
CA ASP A 215 26.58 -5.56 -3.46
C ASP A 215 25.62 -6.64 -3.99
N LEU A 216 24.29 -6.41 -3.93
CA LEU A 216 23.33 -7.37 -4.46
C LEU A 216 23.30 -7.31 -5.99
N PRO A 217 23.52 -8.44 -6.68
CA PRO A 217 23.36 -8.49 -8.13
C PRO A 217 21.88 -8.35 -8.52
N VAL A 218 21.64 -7.81 -9.72
CA VAL A 218 20.31 -7.72 -10.32
C VAL A 218 20.17 -8.86 -11.33
N SER A 219 19.20 -9.74 -11.11
CA SER A 219 18.78 -10.73 -12.09
C SER A 219 17.85 -10.07 -13.12
N PRO A 220 17.99 -10.35 -14.43
CA PRO A 220 17.03 -9.90 -15.43
C PRO A 220 15.65 -10.53 -15.25
#